data_AF-A0A674H4Y0-F1
#
_entry.id   AF-A0A674H4Y0-F1
#
_cell.length_a   1.000
_cell.length_b   1.000
_cell.length_c   1.000
_cell.angle_alpha   90.00
_cell.angle_beta   90.00
_cell.angle_gamma   90.00
#
_symmetry.space_group_name_H-M   'P 1'
#
loop_
_entity.id
_entity.type
_entity.pdbx_description
1 polymer ?
#
loop_
_entity_poly.entity_id
_entity_poly.type
_entity_poly.pdbx_seq_one_letter_code
_entity_poly.pdbx_strand_id
1 'polypeptide(L)'
;MRVGHLGHSWGHPVLHPGHLGHSWGHPVLHPPHLGRSWGHPVLHPGHLGHSWGHPVLHPGHLGHSWGHPVLHPGHLGHSWGHPVLHPGHLGHSWGHPVLHPPHLGHSWGHPVLHPPHLGHSWGHPVLHPGHLGHSWGHPVLHPGVRTPLTNSWPGFLAAELWLVALGWQRTS
;
A
#
# COMPACT_ATOMS: atom_id res chain seq x y z
N MET A 1 30.50 9.54 15.76
CA MET A 1 29.92 8.52 16.68
C MET A 1 30.12 7.16 16.04
N ARG A 2 30.58 6.12 16.77
CA ARG A 2 30.69 4.76 16.20
C ARG A 2 29.27 4.23 16.07
N VAL A 3 28.73 4.21 14.85
CA VAL A 3 27.28 4.01 14.61
C VAL A 3 26.94 2.55 14.90
N GLY A 4 26.54 2.29 16.15
CA GLY A 4 26.58 0.95 16.72
C GLY A 4 25.64 -0.04 16.05
N HIS A 5 26.07 -1.30 15.97
CA HIS A 5 25.20 -2.44 15.75
C HIS A 5 24.55 -2.83 17.08
N LEU A 6 23.22 -2.76 17.15
CA LEU A 6 22.43 -3.20 18.30
C LEU A 6 21.70 -4.50 17.93
N GLY A 7 22.02 -5.61 18.61
CA GLY A 7 21.40 -6.90 18.30
C GLY A 7 19.89 -6.91 18.60
N HIS A 8 19.53 -6.46 19.81
CA HIS A 8 18.17 -6.49 20.34
C HIS A 8 17.85 -5.21 21.15
N SER A 9 16.58 -4.80 21.14
CA SER A 9 16.03 -3.76 22.02
C SER A 9 14.61 -4.12 22.46
N TRP A 10 14.26 -3.81 23.71
CA TRP A 10 12.99 -4.22 24.34
C TRP A 10 12.36 -3.07 25.12
N GLY A 11 11.03 -3.02 25.17
CA GLY A 11 10.26 -2.08 26.00
C GLY A 11 9.94 -0.78 25.26
N HIS A 12 10.28 0.36 25.87
CA HIS A 12 9.99 1.72 25.37
C HIS A 12 11.26 2.54 25.01
N PRO A 13 12.32 1.98 24.40
CA PRO A 13 13.56 2.71 24.19
C PRO A 13 13.45 3.70 23.02
N VAL A 14 14.13 4.84 23.15
CA VAL A 14 14.34 5.82 22.07
C VAL A 14 15.79 5.72 21.62
N LEU A 15 16.06 5.26 20.38
CA LEU A 15 17.43 4.96 19.92
C LEU A 15 17.68 5.35 18.45
N HIS A 16 18.92 5.77 18.18
CA HIS A 16 19.44 6.06 16.84
C HIS A 16 20.69 5.22 16.52
N PRO A 17 20.59 3.87 16.45
CA PRO A 17 21.72 3.01 16.11
C PRO A 17 21.96 2.97 14.59
N GLY A 18 23.11 2.47 14.16
CA GLY A 18 23.42 2.35 12.72
C GLY A 18 22.67 1.19 12.07
N HIS A 19 22.67 0.07 12.77
CA HIS A 19 21.92 -1.12 12.41
C HIS A 19 21.28 -1.67 13.68
N LEU A 20 20.02 -2.07 13.61
CA LEU A 20 19.36 -2.79 14.70
C LEU A 20 18.75 -4.11 14.20
N GLY A 21 19.08 -5.21 14.87
CA GLY A 21 18.64 -6.55 14.47
C GLY A 21 17.16 -6.75 14.74
N HIS A 22 16.76 -6.68 16.00
CA HIS A 22 15.39 -6.95 16.45
C HIS A 22 14.91 -5.93 17.50
N SER A 23 13.70 -5.40 17.34
CA SER A 23 13.07 -4.53 18.35
C SER A 23 11.70 -5.07 18.80
N TRP A 24 11.40 -4.98 20.09
CA TRP A 24 10.11 -5.41 20.65
C TRP A 24 9.51 -4.38 21.61
N GLY A 25 8.20 -4.19 21.54
CA GLY A 25 7.43 -3.34 22.46
C GLY A 25 6.93 -2.08 21.78
N HIS A 26 7.19 -0.92 22.40
CA HIS A 26 6.81 0.40 21.90
C HIS A 26 8.06 1.33 21.73
N PRO A 27 9.13 0.88 21.05
CA PRO A 27 10.32 1.69 20.84
C PRO A 27 10.07 2.81 19.81
N VAL A 28 10.87 3.87 19.90
CA VAL A 28 10.99 4.91 18.86
C VAL A 28 12.41 4.82 18.27
N LEU A 29 12.54 4.37 17.02
CA LEU A 29 13.85 4.10 16.41
C LEU A 29 14.03 4.74 15.03
N HIS A 30 15.20 5.32 14.80
CA HIS A 30 15.59 5.91 13.51
C HIS A 30 16.93 5.32 12.98
N PRO A 31 17.07 3.99 12.78
CA PRO A 31 18.30 3.41 12.26
C PRO A 31 18.33 3.39 10.73
N PRO A 32 19.48 3.60 10.05
CA PRO A 32 19.63 3.32 8.63
C PRO A 32 19.06 1.94 8.20
N HIS A 33 19.29 0.89 9.01
CA HIS A 33 18.74 -0.44 8.77
C HIS A 33 18.12 -1.09 10.01
N LEU A 34 16.92 -1.65 9.85
CA LEU A 34 16.23 -2.46 10.86
C LEU A 34 15.92 -3.86 10.30
N GLY A 35 16.34 -4.91 10.99
CA GLY A 35 16.04 -6.29 10.60
C GLY A 35 14.56 -6.64 10.80
N ARG A 36 14.10 -6.64 12.06
CA ARG A 36 12.73 -7.02 12.44
C ARG A 36 12.19 -6.19 13.60
N SER A 37 10.88 -5.93 13.61
CA SER A 37 10.19 -5.22 14.70
C SER A 37 8.84 -5.85 15.08
N TRP A 38 8.53 -5.91 16.37
CA TRP A 38 7.23 -6.34 16.90
C TRP A 38 6.67 -5.37 17.93
N GLY A 39 5.34 -5.34 18.05
CA GLY A 39 4.62 -4.57 19.08
C GLY A 39 3.89 -3.38 18.47
N HIS A 40 4.04 -2.19 19.07
CA HIS A 40 3.53 -0.93 18.54
C HIS A 40 4.66 0.12 18.46
N PRO A 41 5.75 -0.16 17.71
CA PRO A 41 6.88 0.76 17.57
C PRO A 41 6.55 1.93 16.63
N VAL A 42 7.28 3.05 16.79
CA VAL A 42 7.31 4.17 15.84
C VAL A 42 8.69 4.19 15.18
N LEU A 43 8.79 3.94 13.87
CA LEU A 43 10.07 3.68 13.20
C LEU A 43 10.22 4.44 11.89
N HIS A 44 11.38 5.08 11.72
CA HIS A 44 11.76 5.80 10.49
C HIS A 44 13.12 5.33 9.94
N PRO A 45 13.31 4.05 9.58
CA PRO A 45 14.59 3.56 9.08
C PRO A 45 14.73 3.75 7.56
N GLY A 46 15.96 3.72 7.04
CA GLY A 46 16.18 3.66 5.59
C GLY A 46 15.59 2.38 4.98
N HIS A 47 15.90 1.23 5.61
CA HIS A 47 15.38 -0.07 5.24
C HIS A 47 14.84 -0.83 6.45
N LEU A 48 13.65 -1.43 6.31
CA LEU A 48 13.04 -2.32 7.31
C LEU A 48 12.74 -3.68 6.68
N GLY A 49 13.27 -4.76 7.25
CA GLY A 49 13.04 -6.12 6.75
C GLY A 49 11.60 -6.59 6.99
N HIS A 50 11.21 -6.75 8.25
CA HIS A 50 9.88 -7.26 8.62
C HIS A 50 9.28 -6.56 9.86
N SER A 51 7.99 -6.26 9.83
CA SER A 51 7.27 -5.68 10.98
C SER A 51 5.98 -6.42 11.31
N TRP A 52 5.72 -6.65 12.61
CA TRP A 52 4.48 -7.26 13.11
C TRP A 52 3.80 -6.41 14.20
N GLY A 53 2.46 -6.43 14.22
CA GLY A 53 1.64 -5.84 15.27
C GLY A 53 0.91 -4.59 14.79
N HIS A 54 1.04 -3.50 15.54
CA HIS A 54 0.39 -2.20 15.27
C HIS A 54 1.44 -1.07 15.20
N PRO A 55 2.50 -1.20 14.38
CA PRO A 55 3.52 -0.17 14.26
C PRO A 55 3.04 1.04 13.46
N VAL A 56 3.70 2.18 13.67
CA VAL A 56 3.69 3.33 12.76
C VAL A 56 5.05 3.41 12.08
N LEU A 57 5.13 3.19 10.75
CA LEU A 57 6.42 3.12 10.04
C LEU A 57 6.47 4.08 8.85
N HIS A 58 7.58 4.81 8.73
CA HIS A 58 7.89 5.66 7.58
C HIS A 58 9.28 5.32 6.98
N PRO A 59 9.53 4.08 6.49
CA PRO A 59 10.83 3.70 5.98
C PRO A 59 11.01 4.00 4.48
N GLY A 60 12.25 4.13 4.01
CA GLY A 60 12.50 4.19 2.56
C GLY A 60 12.00 2.93 1.84
N HIS A 61 12.40 1.76 2.35
CA HIS A 61 11.94 0.45 1.88
C HIS A 61 11.47 -0.44 3.02
N LEU A 62 10.35 -1.13 2.82
CA LEU A 62 9.78 -2.11 3.74
C LEU A 62 9.56 -3.45 3.02
N GLY A 63 10.15 -4.53 3.53
CA GLY A 63 9.99 -5.87 2.95
C GLY A 63 8.60 -6.45 3.20
N HIS A 64 8.29 -6.73 4.46
CA HIS A 64 7.04 -7.38 4.88
C HIS A 64 6.41 -6.68 6.09
N SER A 65 5.09 -6.57 6.10
CA SER A 65 4.32 -6.08 7.24
C SER A 65 3.10 -6.95 7.54
N TRP A 66 2.80 -7.15 8.82
CA TRP A 66 1.67 -7.96 9.27
C TRP A 66 0.98 -7.35 10.49
N GLY A 67 -0.35 -7.40 10.52
CA GLY A 67 -1.17 -6.96 11.65
C GLY A 67 -2.07 -5.79 11.28
N HIS A 68 -2.05 -4.73 12.07
CA HIS A 68 -2.77 -3.48 11.80
C HIS A 68 -1.82 -2.27 11.83
N PRO A 69 -0.78 -2.25 10.98
CA PRO A 69 0.18 -1.15 10.92
C PRO A 69 -0.37 0.08 10.20
N VAL A 70 0.19 1.25 10.50
CA VAL A 70 0.04 2.48 9.69
C VAL A 70 1.38 2.76 9.00
N LEU A 71 1.42 2.71 7.66
CA LEU A 71 2.66 2.68 6.89
C LEU A 71 2.70 3.71 5.76
N HIS A 72 3.77 4.49 5.73
CA HIS A 72 4.07 5.46 4.66
C HIS A 72 5.48 5.24 4.05
N PRO A 73 5.79 4.06 3.45
CA PRO A 73 7.10 3.80 2.91
C PRO A 73 7.28 4.27 1.46
N GLY A 74 8.51 4.48 1.00
CA GLY A 74 8.77 4.67 -0.43
C GLY A 74 8.35 3.45 -1.26
N HIS A 75 8.73 2.26 -0.80
CA HIS A 75 8.37 0.98 -1.41
C HIS A 75 7.99 -0.07 -0.36
N LEU A 76 6.93 -0.84 -0.63
CA LEU A 76 6.47 -1.95 0.20
C LEU A 76 6.34 -3.23 -0.64
N GLY A 77 7.05 -4.29 -0.25
CA GLY A 77 6.95 -5.60 -0.89
C GLY A 77 5.59 -6.27 -0.62
N HIS A 78 5.35 -6.62 0.65
CA HIS A 78 4.15 -7.36 1.07
C HIS A 78 3.51 -6.80 2.34
N SER A 79 2.18 -6.80 2.39
CA SER A 79 1.39 -6.44 3.58
C SER A 79 0.25 -7.43 3.83
N TRP A 80 0.00 -7.78 5.09
CA TRP A 80 -1.11 -8.64 5.49
C TRP A 80 -1.86 -8.09 6.71
N GLY A 81 -3.19 -8.24 6.71
CA GLY A 81 -4.04 -8.01 7.89
C GLY A 81 -5.04 -6.90 7.64
N HIS A 82 -5.04 -5.88 8.50
CA HIS A 82 -5.88 -4.68 8.38
C HIS A 82 -5.01 -3.41 8.44
N PRO A 83 -4.00 -3.27 7.56
CA PRO A 83 -3.14 -2.10 7.56
C PRO A 83 -3.79 -0.87 6.92
N VAL A 84 -3.31 0.31 7.29
CA VAL A 84 -3.51 1.56 6.54
C VAL A 84 -2.19 1.90 5.85
N LEU A 85 -2.16 1.87 4.50
CA LEU A 85 -0.93 2.01 3.73
C LEU A 85 -1.03 3.17 2.72
N HIS A 86 -0.03 4.05 2.76
CA HIS A 86 0.21 5.10 1.77
C HIS A 86 1.64 4.98 1.18
N PRO A 87 2.01 3.85 0.55
CA PRO A 87 3.36 3.67 0.02
C PRO A 87 3.47 4.24 -1.40
N GLY A 88 4.66 4.65 -1.85
CA GLY A 88 4.87 5.06 -3.25
C GLY A 88 4.61 3.91 -4.24
N HIS A 89 5.04 2.71 -3.88
CA HIS A 89 4.73 1.47 -4.61
C HIS A 89 4.41 0.34 -3.63
N LEU A 90 3.41 -0.48 -3.96
CA LEU A 90 3.05 -1.69 -3.23
C LEU A 90 3.02 -2.91 -4.14
N GLY A 91 3.80 -3.95 -3.81
CA GLY A 91 3.81 -5.22 -4.52
C GLY A 91 2.52 -6.01 -4.32
N HIS A 92 2.31 -6.52 -3.11
CA HIS A 92 1.16 -7.37 -2.78
C HIS A 92 0.53 -6.99 -1.43
N SER A 93 -0.80 -7.11 -1.37
CA SER A 93 -1.57 -6.89 -0.14
C SER A 93 -2.64 -7.97 0.07
N TRP A 94 -2.85 -8.37 1.32
CA TRP A 94 -3.87 -9.36 1.69
C TRP A 94 -4.66 -8.95 2.94
N GLY A 95 -5.96 -9.22 2.93
CA GLY A 95 -6.85 -9.09 4.09
C GLY A 95 -7.88 -7.99 3.88
N HIS A 96 -7.93 -7.05 4.81
CA HIS A 96 -8.85 -5.90 4.79
C HIS A 96 -8.06 -4.57 4.90
N PRO A 97 -7.08 -4.31 4.01
CA PRO A 97 -6.27 -3.11 4.07
C PRO A 97 -7.03 -1.88 3.50
N VAL A 98 -6.64 -0.69 3.96
CA VAL A 98 -6.99 0.60 3.32
C VAL A 98 -5.74 1.12 2.61
N LEU A 99 -5.79 1.24 1.28
CA LEU A 99 -4.62 1.44 0.43
C LEU A 99 -4.75 2.67 -0.47
N HIS A 100 -3.78 3.58 -0.37
CA HIS A 100 -3.64 4.76 -1.23
C HIS A 100 -2.28 4.87 -1.96
N PRO A 101 -1.73 3.81 -2.59
CA PRO A 101 -0.48 3.92 -3.34
C PRO A 101 -0.68 4.48 -4.76
N PRO A 102 0.27 5.24 -5.32
CA PRO A 102 0.35 5.51 -6.76
C PRO A 102 0.26 4.23 -7.63
N HIS A 103 0.93 3.16 -7.22
CA HIS A 103 0.93 1.88 -7.92
C HIS A 103 0.74 0.69 -6.97
N LEU A 104 -0.22 -0.18 -7.29
CA LEU A 104 -0.50 -1.43 -6.59
C LEU A 104 -0.44 -2.62 -7.57
N GLY A 105 0.46 -3.57 -7.30
CA GLY A 105 0.60 -4.80 -8.09
C GLY A 105 -0.60 -5.72 -7.93
N HIS A 106 -0.76 -6.30 -6.74
CA HIS A 106 -1.83 -7.26 -6.44
C HIS A 106 -2.50 -7.02 -5.08
N SER A 107 -3.78 -7.36 -4.99
CA SER A 107 -4.57 -7.28 -3.77
C SER A 107 -5.55 -8.44 -3.63
N TRP A 108 -5.71 -8.97 -2.42
CA TRP A 108 -6.64 -10.04 -2.10
C TRP A 108 -7.41 -9.76 -0.82
N GLY A 109 -8.65 -10.25 -0.77
CA GLY A 109 -9.52 -10.17 0.41
C GLY A 109 -10.62 -9.14 0.21
N HIS A 110 -10.80 -8.24 1.17
CA HIS A 110 -11.80 -7.17 1.14
C HIS A 110 -11.14 -5.80 1.34
N PRO A 111 -10.21 -5.39 0.46
CA PRO A 111 -9.48 -4.14 0.60
C PRO A 111 -10.33 -2.93 0.16
N VAL A 112 -10.00 -1.75 0.70
CA VAL A 112 -10.46 -0.45 0.18
C VAL A 112 -9.29 0.20 -0.57
N LEU A 113 -9.42 0.37 -1.89
CA LEU A 113 -8.31 0.74 -2.79
C LEU A 113 -8.58 2.05 -3.52
N HIS A 114 -7.67 3.02 -3.38
CA HIS A 114 -7.67 4.27 -4.14
C HIS A 114 -6.38 4.51 -4.99
N PRO A 115 -5.81 3.51 -5.71
CA PRO A 115 -4.60 3.72 -6.49
C PRO A 115 -4.87 4.28 -7.90
N PRO A 116 -4.07 5.23 -8.41
CA PRO A 116 -4.04 5.57 -9.83
C PRO A 116 -3.89 4.35 -10.75
N HIS A 117 -3.04 3.37 -10.37
CA HIS A 117 -2.85 2.12 -11.12
C HIS A 117 -2.95 0.88 -10.23
N LEU A 118 -3.85 -0.04 -10.59
CA LEU A 118 -4.05 -1.34 -9.96
C LEU A 118 -3.86 -2.45 -11.00
N GLY A 119 -2.90 -3.35 -10.77
CA GLY A 119 -2.68 -4.53 -11.62
C GLY A 119 -3.82 -5.55 -11.45
N HIS A 120 -3.87 -6.21 -10.30
CA HIS A 120 -4.81 -7.30 -10.04
C HIS A 120 -5.51 -7.16 -8.67
N SER A 121 -6.78 -7.55 -8.62
CA SER A 121 -7.55 -7.63 -7.38
C SER A 121 -8.41 -8.90 -7.32
N TRP A 122 -8.61 -9.46 -6.12
CA TRP A 122 -9.41 -10.66 -5.90
C TRP A 122 -10.20 -10.58 -4.60
N GLY A 123 -11.47 -10.99 -4.64
CA GLY A 123 -12.33 -11.15 -3.47
C GLY A 123 -13.49 -10.17 -3.49
N HIS A 124 -13.60 -9.31 -2.48
CA HIS A 124 -14.67 -8.31 -2.34
C HIS A 124 -14.08 -6.90 -2.14
N PRO A 125 -13.25 -6.39 -3.07
CA PRO A 125 -12.62 -5.09 -2.92
C PRO A 125 -13.59 -3.94 -3.21
N VAL A 126 -13.41 -2.81 -2.51
CA VAL A 126 -13.98 -1.51 -2.89
C VAL A 126 -12.91 -0.74 -3.65
N LEU A 127 -13.20 -0.37 -4.90
CA LEU A 127 -12.20 0.05 -5.88
C LEU A 127 -12.51 1.44 -6.45
N HIS A 128 -11.59 2.39 -6.23
CA HIS A 128 -11.58 3.71 -6.85
C HIS A 128 -10.34 3.97 -7.76
N PRO A 129 -9.95 3.05 -8.67
CA PRO A 129 -8.74 3.23 -9.45
C PRO A 129 -8.90 4.19 -10.64
N GLY A 130 -7.79 4.77 -11.09
CA GLY A 130 -7.70 5.42 -12.39
C GLY A 130 -7.61 4.37 -13.53
N HIS A 131 -6.77 3.36 -13.33
CA HIS A 131 -6.59 2.21 -14.23
C HIS A 131 -6.63 0.90 -13.45
N LEU A 132 -7.40 -0.06 -13.95
CA LEU A 132 -7.54 -1.42 -13.42
C LEU A 132 -7.11 -2.41 -14.51
N GLY A 133 -6.22 -3.36 -14.20
CA GLY A 133 -5.86 -4.46 -15.09
C GLY A 133 -6.92 -5.56 -15.05
N HIS A 134 -6.97 -6.32 -13.96
CA HIS A 134 -7.97 -7.39 -13.76
C HIS A 134 -8.56 -7.39 -12.33
N SER A 135 -9.80 -7.85 -12.23
CA SER A 135 -10.49 -8.07 -10.94
C SER A 135 -11.31 -9.35 -10.98
N TRP A 136 -11.29 -10.11 -9.90
CA TRP A 136 -12.06 -11.35 -9.71
C TRP A 136 -12.83 -11.34 -8.39
N GLY A 137 -13.93 -12.09 -8.34
CA GLY A 137 -14.86 -12.12 -7.22
C GLY A 137 -15.98 -11.10 -7.41
N HIS A 138 -16.28 -10.32 -6.37
CA HIS A 138 -17.39 -9.36 -6.33
C HIS A 138 -16.87 -7.95 -5.97
N PRO A 139 -16.14 -7.28 -6.89
CA PRO A 139 -15.66 -5.92 -6.68
C PRO A 139 -16.80 -4.90 -6.71
N VAL A 140 -16.72 -3.89 -5.83
CA VAL A 140 -17.52 -2.67 -5.91
C VAL A 140 -16.69 -1.60 -6.60
N LEU A 141 -17.05 -1.27 -7.85
CA LEU A 141 -16.30 -0.31 -8.68
C LEU A 141 -16.91 1.09 -8.58
N HIS A 142 -16.13 2.04 -8.09
CA HIS A 142 -16.41 3.48 -8.14
C HIS A 142 -15.40 4.14 -9.08
N PRO A 143 -15.58 4.00 -10.41
CA PRO A 143 -14.64 4.55 -11.39
C PRO A 143 -14.47 6.05 -11.16
N GLY A 144 -13.20 6.48 -11.03
CA GLY A 144 -12.89 7.87 -10.74
C GLY A 144 -13.50 8.79 -11.78
N VAL A 145 -14.31 9.76 -11.33
CA VAL A 145 -14.86 10.80 -12.20
C VAL A 145 -13.69 11.57 -12.77
N ARG A 146 -13.35 11.29 -14.04
CA ARG A 146 -12.60 12.23 -14.85
C ARG A 146 -13.47 13.46 -14.97
N THR A 147 -13.11 14.51 -14.24
CA THR A 147 -13.45 15.88 -14.64
C THR A 147 -12.59 16.21 -15.85
N PRO A 148 -13.13 16.26 -17.08
CA PRO A 148 -12.41 16.85 -18.18
C PRO A 148 -12.23 18.35 -17.92
N LEU A 149 -11.06 18.74 -17.42
CA LEU A 149 -10.43 20.02 -17.82
C LEU A 149 -9.86 19.93 -19.25
N THR A 150 -10.01 18.77 -19.93
CA THR A 150 -9.24 18.26 -21.09
C THR A 150 -9.63 16.79 -21.35
N ASN A 151 -8.89 16.03 -22.15
CA ASN A 151 -9.31 14.71 -22.70
C ASN A 151 -8.10 13.75 -22.86
N SER A 152 -8.22 12.41 -22.90
CA SER A 152 -9.36 11.51 -22.63
C SER A 152 -8.90 10.04 -22.58
N TRP A 153 -9.26 9.27 -21.54
CA TRP A 153 -8.99 7.81 -21.47
C TRP A 153 -10.22 6.97 -21.91
N PRO A 154 -10.07 5.66 -22.20
CA PRO A 154 -11.18 4.71 -22.27
C PRO A 154 -11.93 4.54 -20.93
N GLY A 155 -13.12 3.93 -20.95
CA GLY A 155 -13.90 3.61 -19.74
C GLY A 155 -15.28 3.03 -20.05
N PHE A 156 -15.92 2.48 -19.01
CA PHE A 156 -17.24 1.84 -19.05
C PHE A 156 -17.14 0.37 -18.61
N LEU A 157 -18.18 -0.43 -18.85
CA LEU A 157 -18.23 -1.83 -18.38
C LEU A 157 -19.65 -2.36 -18.10
N ALA A 158 -20.64 -1.97 -18.93
CA ALA A 158 -22.08 -2.19 -18.72
C ALA A 158 -22.68 -1.35 -17.56
N ALA A 159 -24.01 -1.30 -17.48
CA ALA A 159 -24.76 -0.74 -16.35
C ALA A 159 -25.35 0.68 -16.48
N GLU A 160 -25.83 1.21 -17.62
CA GLU A 160 -25.97 0.68 -18.97
C GLU A 160 -26.03 1.83 -20.00
N LEU A 161 -25.82 1.52 -21.28
CA LEU A 161 -25.82 2.42 -22.46
C LEU A 161 -24.77 3.54 -22.46
N TRP A 162 -23.84 3.48 -23.42
CA TRP A 162 -22.76 4.48 -23.63
C TRP A 162 -23.30 5.91 -23.96
N LEU A 163 -22.51 6.93 -24.29
CA LEU A 163 -21.03 7.03 -24.37
C LEU A 163 -20.48 7.61 -25.68
N VAL A 164 -21.04 8.68 -26.24
CA VAL A 164 -20.52 9.38 -27.43
C VAL A 164 -21.61 10.26 -28.07
N ALA A 165 -21.31 10.88 -29.22
CA ALA A 165 -22.17 11.81 -29.95
C ALA A 165 -21.59 12.09 -31.35
N LEU A 166 -22.43 12.55 -32.28
CA LEU A 166 -22.01 13.06 -33.59
C LEU A 166 -21.86 11.95 -34.66
N GLY A 167 -21.09 12.23 -35.71
CA GLY A 167 -20.67 11.24 -36.71
C GLY A 167 -21.75 10.76 -37.70
N TRP A 168 -21.57 9.54 -38.20
CA TRP A 168 -22.49 8.85 -39.11
C TRP A 168 -22.42 9.33 -40.58
N GLN A 169 -23.50 9.07 -41.34
CA GLN A 169 -23.73 9.46 -42.73
C GLN A 169 -22.71 8.96 -43.78
N ARG A 170 -22.24 7.70 -43.71
CA ARG A 170 -21.36 7.09 -44.74
C ARG A 170 -21.66 5.60 -45.00
N THR A 171 -21.22 5.13 -46.17
CA THR A 171 -20.94 3.73 -46.58
C THR A 171 -22.07 2.71 -46.64
N SER A 172 -21.89 1.76 -47.57
CA SER A 172 -22.38 0.38 -47.63
C SER A 172 -21.25 -0.51 -48.14
#